data_AF-A0A444EXS0-F1
#
_entry.id   AF-A0A444EXS0-F1
#
_cell.length_a   1.000
_cell.length_b   1.000
_cell.length_c   1.000
_cell.angle_alpha   90.00
_cell.angle_beta   90.00
_cell.angle_gamma   90.00
#
_symmetry.space_group_name_H-M   'P 1'
#
loop_
_entity.id
_entity.type
_entity.pdbx_description
1 polymer ?
#
loop_
_entity_poly.entity_id
_entity_poly.type
_entity_poly.pdbx_seq_one_letter_code
_entity_poly.pdbx_strand_id
1 'polypeptide(L)'
;MEQQLLTRLEAAVARLEALASAGSAPSASSRDLTDAAPLDPAISAFDEMVANSLGRVSAAAGKIGGQVLDATKIIEEAFTVLKELLITAKQRQKPDVAGLPEFLKPLNDVILKANSMAEGKRSEYFNHLKAASDSLTALAWIAYMGKDCG
;
A
#
# COMPACT_ATOMS: atom_id res chain seq x y z
N MET A 1 0.15 -42.16 -21.46
CA MET A 1 -0.52 -41.20 -20.56
C MET A 1 0.40 -40.03 -20.20
N GLU A 2 1.66 -40.30 -19.84
CA GLU A 2 2.65 -39.28 -19.45
C GLU A 2 3.05 -38.32 -20.59
N GLN A 3 3.22 -38.81 -21.82
CA GLN A 3 3.54 -37.94 -22.97
C GLN A 3 2.45 -36.90 -23.27
N GLN A 4 1.17 -37.27 -23.12
CA GLN A 4 0.06 -36.33 -23.30
C GLN A 4 0.03 -35.25 -22.22
N LEU A 5 0.45 -35.58 -21.00
CA LEU A 5 0.55 -34.61 -19.91
C LEU A 5 1.71 -33.64 -20.14
N LEU A 6 2.86 -34.14 -20.59
CA LEU A 6 4.02 -33.32 -20.95
C LEU A 6 3.69 -32.34 -22.08
N THR A 7 3.06 -32.79 -23.16
CA THR A 7 2.66 -31.90 -24.26
C THR A 7 1.68 -30.81 -23.82
N ARG A 8 0.75 -31.13 -22.90
CA ARG A 8 -0.18 -30.13 -22.35
C ARG A 8 0.53 -29.12 -21.47
N LEU A 9 1.53 -29.55 -20.69
CA LEU A 9 2.31 -28.69 -19.82
C LEU A 9 3.19 -27.74 -20.66
N GLU A 10 3.88 -28.26 -21.66
CA GLU A 10 4.68 -27.48 -22.61
C GLU A 10 3.83 -26.42 -23.34
N ALA A 11 2.60 -26.78 -23.76
CA ALA A 11 1.67 -25.83 -24.38
C ALA A 11 1.18 -24.75 -23.42
N ALA A 12 0.98 -25.09 -22.14
CA ALA A 12 0.59 -24.11 -21.12
C ALA A 12 1.74 -23.14 -20.79
N VAL A 13 2.97 -23.66 -20.69
CA VAL A 13 4.18 -22.87 -20.45
C VAL A 13 4.44 -21.92 -21.63
N ALA A 14 4.37 -22.40 -22.87
CA ALA A 14 4.54 -21.55 -24.06
C ALA A 14 3.50 -20.42 -24.13
N ARG A 15 2.25 -20.66 -23.72
CA ARG A 15 1.21 -19.62 -23.64
C ARG A 15 1.49 -18.60 -22.54
N LEU A 16 1.96 -19.05 -21.38
CA LEU A 16 2.35 -18.17 -20.27
C LEU A 16 3.57 -17.31 -20.63
N GLU A 17 4.57 -17.89 -21.29
CA GLU A 17 5.75 -17.16 -21.78
C GLU A 17 5.39 -16.15 -22.87
N ALA A 18 4.46 -16.50 -23.76
CA ALA A 18 3.95 -15.57 -24.77
C ALA A 18 3.17 -14.40 -24.15
N LEU A 19 2.35 -14.65 -23.12
CA LEU A 19 1.63 -13.59 -22.40
C LEU A 19 2.57 -12.71 -21.56
N ALA A 20 3.62 -13.30 -20.98
CA ALA A 20 4.65 -12.57 -20.25
C ALA A 20 5.52 -11.71 -21.18
N SER A 21 5.79 -12.19 -22.40
CA SER A 21 6.55 -11.46 -23.43
C SER A 21 5.70 -10.42 -24.16
N ALA A 22 4.39 -10.64 -24.26
CA ALA A 22 3.43 -9.72 -24.85
C ALA A 22 2.91 -8.66 -23.84
N GLY A 23 3.74 -8.28 -22.87
CA GLY A 23 3.47 -7.19 -21.94
C GLY A 23 2.76 -6.03 -22.66
N SER A 24 1.55 -5.72 -22.18
CA SER A 24 0.56 -4.81 -22.74
C SER A 24 1.11 -3.83 -23.77
N ALA A 25 0.90 -4.12 -25.05
CA ALA A 25 1.11 -3.14 -26.11
C ALA A 25 -0.15 -2.27 -26.25
N PRO A 26 -0.12 -0.96 -25.96
CA PRO A 26 -1.08 -0.05 -26.57
C PRO A 26 -0.62 0.24 -28.00
N SER A 27 -1.58 0.28 -28.91
CA SER A 27 -1.35 0.80 -30.25
C SER A 27 -1.18 2.32 -30.19
N ALA A 28 -0.13 2.77 -30.87
CA ALA A 28 0.05 4.07 -31.52
C ALA A 28 0.82 5.20 -30.79
N SER A 29 1.94 5.51 -31.47
CA SER A 29 2.51 6.85 -31.73
C SER A 29 3.63 7.34 -30.83
N SER A 30 4.84 7.20 -31.36
CA SER A 30 6.08 7.87 -30.97
C SER A 30 5.86 9.36 -30.61
N ARG A 31 6.11 9.70 -29.34
CA ARG A 31 6.83 10.90 -28.94
C ARG A 31 7.73 10.55 -27.77
N ASP A 32 8.95 11.07 -27.88
CA ASP A 32 10.00 11.12 -26.87
C ASP A 32 9.49 11.67 -25.52
N LEU A 33 10.29 11.46 -24.47
CA LEU A 33 10.16 11.86 -23.06
C LEU A 33 9.75 10.73 -22.10
N THR A 34 10.59 10.56 -21.08
CA THR A 34 10.42 9.78 -19.85
C THR A 34 8.96 9.71 -19.37
N ASP A 35 8.23 8.66 -19.74
CA ASP A 35 6.82 8.52 -19.38
C ASP A 35 6.67 7.34 -18.41
N ALA A 36 6.71 7.66 -17.12
CA ALA A 36 6.11 6.78 -16.13
C ALA A 36 4.65 6.61 -16.55
N ALA A 37 4.24 5.38 -16.85
CA ALA A 37 2.87 5.06 -17.25
C ALA A 37 1.85 5.87 -16.42
N PRO A 38 0.80 6.45 -17.04
CA PRO A 38 -0.12 7.34 -16.33
C PRO A 38 -0.57 6.69 -15.03
N LEU A 39 -0.19 7.30 -13.90
CA LEU A 39 -0.62 6.83 -12.58
C LEU A 39 -2.14 6.80 -12.57
N ASP A 40 -2.69 5.67 -12.11
CA ASP A 40 -4.13 5.49 -12.01
C ASP A 40 -4.78 6.70 -11.31
N PRO A 41 -5.89 7.27 -11.82
CA PRO A 41 -6.47 8.49 -11.27
C PRO A 41 -6.79 8.41 -9.77
N ALA A 42 -7.19 7.24 -9.26
CA ALA A 42 -7.46 7.08 -7.83
C ALA A 42 -6.17 7.06 -7.00
N ILE A 43 -5.09 6.48 -7.54
CA ILE A 43 -3.77 6.52 -6.90
C ILE A 43 -3.20 7.93 -6.91
N SER A 44 -3.38 8.69 -8.00
CA SER A 44 -2.98 10.09 -8.08
C SER A 44 -3.75 10.97 -7.08
N ALA A 45 -5.07 10.75 -6.94
CA ALA A 45 -5.88 11.44 -5.94
C ALA A 45 -5.47 11.10 -4.50
N PHE A 46 -5.08 9.84 -4.26
CA PHE A 46 -4.52 9.44 -2.96
C PHE A 46 -3.19 10.16 -2.68
N ASP A 47 -2.27 10.22 -3.66
CA ASP A 47 -1.01 10.95 -3.53
C ASP A 47 -1.23 12.44 -3.24
N GLU A 48 -2.16 13.08 -3.93
CA GLU A 48 -2.52 14.47 -3.68
C GLU A 48 -3.09 14.68 -2.27
N MET A 49 -3.99 13.79 -1.82
CA MET A 49 -4.53 13.82 -0.46
C MET A 49 -3.42 13.69 0.59
N VAL A 50 -2.47 12.78 0.38
CA VAL A 50 -1.31 12.58 1.27
C VAL A 50 -0.42 13.83 1.27
N ALA A 51 -0.04 14.34 0.10
CA ALA A 51 0.80 15.52 -0.01
C ALA A 51 0.17 16.75 0.70
N ASN A 52 -1.14 16.92 0.56
CA ASN A 52 -1.85 18.05 1.16
C ASN A 52 -2.09 17.86 2.67
N SER A 53 -2.72 16.75 3.07
CA SER A 53 -3.16 16.54 4.45
C SER A 53 -2.01 16.07 5.33
N LEU A 54 -1.33 14.98 4.94
CA LEU A 54 -0.22 14.45 5.71
C LEU A 54 0.98 15.39 5.65
N GLY A 55 1.25 16.03 4.50
CA GLY A 55 2.32 17.02 4.38
C GLY A 55 2.21 18.18 5.37
N ARG A 56 0.98 18.62 5.72
CA ARG A 56 0.77 19.63 6.78
C ARG A 56 1.11 19.09 8.17
N VAL A 57 0.76 17.84 8.46
CA VAL A 57 1.12 17.17 9.72
C VAL A 57 2.63 17.02 9.83
N SER A 58 3.29 16.55 8.76
CA SER A 58 4.75 16.41 8.68
C SER A 58 5.48 17.73 8.86
N ALA A 59 5.00 18.81 8.23
CA ALA A 59 5.57 20.14 8.42
C ALA A 59 5.42 20.66 9.86
N ALA A 60 4.28 20.39 10.52
CA ALA A 60 4.08 20.74 11.92
C ALA A 60 4.97 19.90 12.85
N ALA A 61 5.04 18.58 12.63
CA ALA A 61 5.88 17.67 13.38
C ALA A 61 7.38 18.02 13.23
N GLY A 62 7.81 18.47 12.05
CA GLY A 62 9.18 18.95 11.82
C GLY A 62 9.55 20.17 12.65
N LYS A 63 8.58 21.06 12.97
CA LYS A 63 8.81 22.21 13.86
C LYS A 63 8.86 21.80 15.33
N ILE A 64 8.14 20.76 15.72
CA ILE A 64 8.12 20.23 17.10
C ILE A 64 9.38 19.39 17.35
N GLY A 65 9.76 18.53 16.40
CA GLY A 65 10.90 17.64 16.50
C GLY A 65 10.68 16.46 17.46
N GLY A 66 11.79 15.80 17.82
CA GLY A 66 11.82 14.70 18.78
C GLY A 66 10.86 13.56 18.44
N GLN A 67 10.21 13.02 19.47
CA GLN A 67 9.32 11.85 19.34
C GLN A 67 8.10 12.13 18.45
N VAL A 68 7.65 13.39 18.34
CA VAL A 68 6.51 13.76 17.49
C VAL A 68 6.88 13.64 16.01
N LEU A 69 8.08 14.09 15.64
CA LEU A 69 8.61 13.90 14.29
C LEU A 69 8.81 12.41 13.98
N ASP A 70 9.34 11.64 14.92
CA ASP A 70 9.57 10.21 14.71
C ASP A 70 8.26 9.43 14.53
N ALA A 71 7.24 9.71 15.33
CA ALA A 71 5.91 9.12 15.15
C ALA A 71 5.27 9.51 13.81
N THR A 72 5.49 10.75 13.36
CA THR A 72 4.95 11.22 12.07
C THR A 72 5.59 10.51 10.88
N LYS A 73 6.88 10.20 10.94
CA LYS A 73 7.56 9.38 9.91
C LYS A 73 6.97 7.98 9.79
N ILE A 74 6.52 7.39 10.90
CA ILE A 74 5.82 6.09 10.86
C ILE A 74 4.44 6.23 10.21
N ILE A 75 3.75 7.34 10.42
CA ILE A 75 2.50 7.62 9.69
C ILE A 75 2.78 7.72 8.18
N GLU A 76 3.82 8.44 7.76
CA GLU A 76 4.23 8.53 6.35
C GLU A 76 4.55 7.15 5.74
N GLU A 77 5.26 6.31 6.48
CA GLU A 77 5.51 4.90 6.12
C GLU A 77 4.20 4.12 5.95
N ALA A 78 3.25 4.27 6.88
CA ALA A 78 1.96 3.59 6.81
C ALA A 78 1.13 4.00 5.58
N PHE A 79 1.13 5.29 5.22
CA PHE A 79 0.47 5.76 4.00
C PHE A 79 1.18 5.28 2.72
N THR A 80 2.50 5.17 2.74
CA THR A 80 3.29 4.60 1.64
C THR A 80 2.93 3.13 1.44
N VAL A 81 2.92 2.33 2.52
CA VAL A 81 2.52 0.93 2.48
C VAL A 81 1.06 0.77 2.03
N LEU A 82 0.15 1.62 2.52
CA LEU A 82 -1.25 1.61 2.09
C LEU A 82 -1.37 1.85 0.57
N LYS A 83 -0.61 2.80 0.02
CA LYS A 83 -0.57 3.03 -1.44
C LYS A 83 -0.15 1.78 -2.20
N GLU A 84 0.90 1.09 -1.75
CA GLU A 84 1.37 -0.15 -2.38
C GLU A 84 0.31 -1.25 -2.34
N LEU A 85 -0.42 -1.38 -1.22
CA LEU A 85 -1.55 -2.30 -1.10
C LEU A 85 -2.69 -1.93 -2.05
N LEU A 86 -3.03 -0.64 -2.18
CA LEU A 86 -4.05 -0.17 -3.13
C LEU A 86 -3.66 -0.47 -4.58
N ILE A 87 -2.41 -0.25 -4.96
CA ILE A 87 -1.88 -0.60 -6.29
C ILE A 87 -1.97 -2.12 -6.52
N THR A 88 -1.52 -2.91 -5.53
CA THR A 88 -1.55 -4.37 -5.60
C THR A 88 -2.98 -4.90 -5.73
N ALA A 89 -3.94 -4.32 -5.00
CA ALA A 89 -5.35 -4.68 -5.05
C ALA A 89 -5.97 -4.47 -6.43
N LYS A 90 -5.49 -3.48 -7.21
CA LYS A 90 -5.96 -3.25 -8.58
C LYS A 90 -5.42 -4.27 -9.58
N GLN A 91 -4.29 -4.91 -9.27
CA GLN A 91 -3.60 -5.84 -10.17
C GLN A 91 -3.88 -7.31 -9.86
N ARG A 92 -4.48 -7.61 -8.71
CA ARG A 92 -4.70 -8.98 -8.23
C ARG A 92 -6.18 -9.24 -7.95
N GLN A 93 -6.55 -10.52 -7.98
CA GLN A 93 -7.86 -10.92 -7.48
C GLN A 93 -7.96 -10.67 -5.98
N LYS A 94 -9.18 -10.38 -5.51
CA LYS A 94 -9.47 -10.21 -4.09
C LYS A 94 -8.98 -11.44 -3.30
N PRO A 95 -8.17 -11.27 -2.24
CA PRO A 95 -7.82 -12.36 -1.35
C PRO A 95 -9.08 -12.99 -0.74
N ASP A 96 -9.03 -14.30 -0.51
CA ASP A 96 -10.02 -14.98 0.31
C ASP A 96 -9.80 -14.67 1.80
N VAL A 97 -10.63 -15.23 2.67
CA VAL A 97 -10.56 -14.99 4.13
C VAL A 97 -9.20 -15.43 4.70
N ALA A 98 -8.59 -16.48 4.13
CA ALA A 98 -7.30 -16.99 4.58
C ALA A 98 -6.12 -16.14 4.07
N GLY A 99 -6.23 -15.54 2.89
CA GLY A 99 -5.19 -14.70 2.29
C GLY A 99 -5.21 -13.23 2.72
N LEU A 100 -6.33 -12.75 3.28
CA LEU A 100 -6.46 -11.36 3.71
C LEU A 100 -5.43 -10.94 4.80
N PRO A 101 -5.13 -11.76 5.83
CA PRO A 101 -4.09 -11.41 6.81
C PRO A 101 -2.70 -11.23 6.19
N GLU A 102 -2.33 -12.09 5.24
CA GLU A 102 -1.04 -12.01 4.55
C GLU A 102 -0.98 -10.76 3.65
N PHE A 103 -2.08 -10.45 2.96
CA PHE A 103 -2.17 -9.23 2.17
C PHE A 103 -2.00 -7.96 3.02
N LEU A 104 -2.58 -7.92 4.22
CA LEU A 104 -2.51 -6.74 5.11
C LEU A 104 -1.26 -6.70 5.99
N LYS A 105 -0.45 -7.76 6.00
CA LYS A 105 0.72 -7.88 6.86
C LYS A 105 1.65 -6.66 6.83
N PRO A 106 2.02 -6.10 5.66
CA PRO A 106 2.88 -4.93 5.63
C PRO A 106 2.32 -3.74 6.42
N LEU A 107 1.00 -3.49 6.33
CA LEU A 107 0.36 -2.41 7.08
C LEU A 107 0.29 -2.72 8.58
N ASN A 108 -0.02 -3.97 8.93
CA ASN A 108 -0.06 -4.42 10.33
C ASN A 108 1.31 -4.28 11.02
N ASP A 109 2.40 -4.58 10.32
CA ASP A 109 3.76 -4.44 10.85
C ASP A 109 4.08 -2.97 11.20
N VAL A 110 3.64 -2.02 10.36
CA VAL A 110 3.80 -0.58 10.65
C VAL A 110 2.91 -0.13 11.82
N ILE A 111 1.68 -0.64 11.91
CA ILE A 111 0.79 -0.36 13.05
C ILE A 111 1.41 -0.87 14.36
N LEU A 112 1.97 -2.08 14.37
CA LEU A 112 2.67 -2.65 15.53
C LEU A 112 3.87 -1.78 15.93
N LYS A 113 4.67 -1.35 14.95
CA LYS A 113 5.79 -0.43 15.16
C LYS A 113 5.34 0.89 15.82
N ALA A 114 4.23 1.46 15.38
CA ALA A 114 3.67 2.68 15.97
C ALA A 114 3.17 2.47 17.41
N ASN A 115 2.50 1.34 17.67
CA ASN A 115 2.02 0.99 19.02
C ASN A 115 3.17 0.86 20.01
N SER A 116 4.28 0.21 19.62
CA SER A 116 5.47 0.08 20.47
C SER A 116 6.10 1.43 20.85
N MET A 117 5.96 2.47 20.01
CA MET A 117 6.44 3.81 20.37
C MET A 117 5.57 4.52 21.41
N ALA A 118 4.27 4.19 21.47
CA ALA A 118 3.33 4.75 22.43
C ALA A 118 3.31 3.97 23.76
N GLU A 119 4.00 2.83 23.83
CA GLU A 119 4.14 2.00 25.03
C GLU A 119 5.23 2.55 25.98
N GLY A 120 5.12 2.21 27.27
CA GLY A 120 6.12 2.54 28.29
C GLY A 120 5.82 3.78 29.13
N LYS A 121 6.87 4.41 29.67
CA LYS A 121 6.74 5.55 30.59
C LYS A 121 6.21 6.77 29.83
N ARG A 122 5.16 7.40 30.36
CA ARG A 122 4.58 8.62 29.78
C ARG A 122 5.65 9.69 29.58
N SER A 123 5.91 10.02 28.32
CA SER A 123 6.71 11.17 27.93
C SER A 123 5.85 12.44 27.90
N GLU A 124 6.50 13.60 27.75
CA GLU A 124 5.81 14.88 27.54
C GLU A 124 4.97 14.90 26.26
N TYR A 125 5.29 14.03 25.29
CA TYR A 125 4.58 13.88 24.02
C TYR A 125 3.58 12.72 24.00
N PHE A 126 3.27 12.11 25.16
CA PHE A 126 2.43 10.91 25.25
C PHE A 126 1.13 11.00 24.44
N ASN A 127 0.42 12.12 24.50
CA ASN A 127 -0.84 12.31 23.76
C ASN A 127 -0.63 12.34 22.23
N HIS A 128 0.49 12.91 21.75
CA HIS A 128 0.81 12.91 20.32
C HIS A 128 1.12 11.49 19.84
N LEU A 129 1.93 10.75 20.61
CA LEU A 129 2.28 9.37 20.29
C LEU A 129 1.05 8.47 20.28
N LYS A 130 0.16 8.64 21.26
CA LYS A 130 -1.06 7.85 21.35
C LYS A 130 -2.06 8.19 20.24
N ALA A 131 -2.20 9.47 19.90
CA ALA A 131 -3.01 9.89 18.76
C ALA A 131 -2.48 9.30 17.44
N ALA A 132 -1.16 9.35 17.23
CA ALA A 132 -0.52 8.76 16.05
C ALA A 132 -0.79 7.25 15.98
N SER A 133 -0.46 6.49 17.02
CA SER A 133 -0.60 5.03 17.03
C SER A 133 -2.04 4.56 16.84
N ASP A 134 -2.98 5.15 17.58
CA ASP A 134 -4.37 4.68 17.58
C ASP A 134 -5.08 5.01 16.28
N SER A 135 -4.69 6.11 15.62
CA SER A 135 -5.27 6.53 14.34
C SER A 135 -4.93 5.58 13.18
N LEU A 136 -3.79 4.88 13.21
CA LEU A 136 -3.36 4.04 12.09
C LEU A 136 -4.28 2.85 11.82
N THR A 137 -5.05 2.41 12.82
CA THR A 137 -6.07 1.37 12.63
C THR A 137 -7.11 1.76 11.57
N ALA A 138 -7.36 3.06 11.37
CA ALA A 138 -8.25 3.54 10.32
C ALA A 138 -7.77 3.18 8.91
N LEU A 139 -6.46 2.99 8.69
CA LEU A 139 -5.90 2.61 7.39
C LEU A 139 -6.28 1.18 6.99
N ALA A 140 -6.69 0.35 7.95
CA ALA A 140 -7.19 -1.00 7.68
C ALA A 140 -8.60 -1.02 7.06
N TRP A 141 -9.19 0.13 6.70
CA TRP A 141 -10.48 0.23 6.02
C TRP A 141 -10.55 -0.64 4.74
N ILE A 142 -9.41 -0.82 4.06
CA ILE A 142 -9.29 -1.66 2.86
C ILE A 142 -9.60 -3.15 3.10
N ALA A 143 -9.64 -3.58 4.37
CA ALA A 143 -9.97 -4.94 4.78
C ALA A 143 -11.50 -5.19 4.87
N TYR A 144 -12.30 -4.13 4.93
CA TYR A 144 -13.73 -4.21 5.19
C TYR A 144 -14.52 -4.00 3.89
N MET A 145 -15.53 -4.85 3.66
CA MET A 145 -16.50 -4.71 2.57
C MET A 145 -17.90 -5.00 3.09
N GLY A 146 -18.90 -4.22 2.67
CA GLY A 146 -20.28 -4.44 3.07
C GLY A 146 -21.14 -3.18 3.02
N LYS A 147 -22.44 -3.35 3.25
CA LYS A 147 -23.45 -2.27 3.22
C LYS A 147 -23.23 -1.22 4.32
N ASP A 148 -22.40 -1.53 5.32
CA ASP A 148 -22.16 -0.71 6.51
C ASP A 148 -20.67 -0.29 6.65
N CYS A 149 -19.93 -0.28 5.53
CA CYS A 149 -18.54 0.18 5.50
C CYS A 149 -18.48 1.62 4.97
N GLY A 150 -18.55 2.61 5.87
CA GLY A 150 -18.52 4.05 5.56
C GLY A 150 -19.27 4.89 6.57
#